data_AF-A0A8R2CA90-F1
#
_entry.id   AF-A0A8R2CA90-F1
#
_cell.length_a   1.000
_cell.length_b   1.000
_cell.length_c   1.000
_cell.angle_alpha   90.00
_cell.angle_beta   90.00
_cell.angle_gamma   90.00
#
_symmetry.space_group_name_H-M   'P 1'
#
loop_
_entity.id
_entity.type
_entity.pdbx_description
1 polymer ?
#
loop_
_entity_poly.entity_id
_entity_poly.type
_entity_poly.pdbx_seq_one_letter_code
_entity_poly.pdbx_strand_id
1 'polypeptide(L)'
;MFYRPFRSCFGLLQAEKAQLTLVAGLKYFPPPKNYDHIEIPERQRLRVYDKVPQYPPNLKPPKMQKRLRYMRGPEEVHTTLQLKQYGVRATGGGRMKHEHFEMARLVVARKLDMKRMFAIWRIDPPWQPITKKGQGQRMGGGKGAIDHYVTPIKSGRIILEVGGKCEYAEVHDMLRIISERLPFKAEPVSEEILEQKAAEEKWLEENNQNEYTMKYIIQNNMGGCHKMLSPFDHKWYTKYL
;
A
#
# COMPACT_ATOMS: atom_id res chain seq x y z
N MET A 1 13.41 10.34 -43.08
CA MET A 1 12.72 9.44 -44.04
C MET A 1 12.97 8.02 -43.55
N PHE A 2 12.03 7.20 -43.07
CA PHE A 2 10.58 7.12 -43.20
C PHE A 2 10.00 6.58 -41.89
N TYR A 3 8.99 7.24 -41.32
CA TYR A 3 8.11 6.67 -40.31
C TYR A 3 7.18 5.67 -41.02
N ARG A 4 7.12 4.41 -40.58
CA ARG A 4 6.08 3.45 -41.00
C ARG A 4 5.11 3.25 -39.84
N PRO A 5 3.81 3.51 -40.01
CA PRO A 5 2.82 3.21 -38.97
C PRO A 5 2.52 1.71 -38.96
N PHE A 6 2.44 1.17 -37.75
CA PHE A 6 2.09 -0.21 -37.44
C PHE A 6 0.67 -0.50 -37.95
N ARG A 7 0.52 -1.49 -38.85
CA ARG A 7 -0.79 -2.04 -39.23
C ARG A 7 -1.21 -3.04 -38.16
N SER A 8 -2.24 -2.71 -37.38
CA SER A 8 -2.90 -3.66 -36.49
C SER A 8 -3.65 -4.73 -37.31
N CYS A 9 -3.50 -5.98 -36.89
CA CYS A 9 -4.25 -7.09 -37.42
C CYS A 9 -5.74 -6.91 -37.09
N PHE A 10 -6.55 -6.74 -38.13
CA PHE A 10 -8.01 -6.72 -38.07
C PHE A 10 -8.52 -8.15 -37.84
N GLY A 11 -8.91 -8.47 -36.61
CA GLY A 11 -9.68 -9.65 -36.26
C GLY A 11 -11.15 -9.27 -36.08
N LEU A 12 -11.95 -9.66 -37.08
CA LEU A 12 -13.42 -9.72 -37.17
C LEU A 12 -14.24 -9.47 -35.89
N LEU A 13 -14.61 -8.22 -35.66
CA LEU A 13 -15.96 -7.84 -35.25
C LEU A 13 -16.35 -6.64 -36.12
N GLN A 14 -17.31 -6.87 -37.00
CA GLN A 14 -17.85 -5.87 -37.90
C GLN A 14 -18.63 -4.86 -37.05
N ALA A 15 -17.97 -3.78 -36.63
CA ALA A 15 -18.66 -2.65 -36.04
C ALA A 15 -19.59 -2.08 -37.11
N GLU A 16 -20.90 -2.28 -36.93
CA GLU A 16 -21.90 -1.51 -37.66
C GLU A 16 -21.50 -0.04 -37.61
N LYS A 17 -21.44 0.59 -38.77
CA LYS A 17 -21.14 2.02 -38.91
C LYS A 17 -22.25 2.80 -38.21
N ALA A 18 -22.09 3.07 -36.92
CA ALA A 18 -22.87 4.09 -36.24
C ALA A 18 -22.37 5.45 -36.76
N GLN A 19 -23.09 6.02 -37.72
CA GLN A 19 -22.98 7.44 -38.02
C GLN A 19 -23.41 8.21 -36.76
N LEU A 20 -22.44 8.64 -35.96
CA LEU A 20 -22.67 9.54 -34.84
C LEU A 20 -22.96 10.94 -35.40
N THR A 21 -24.23 11.20 -35.70
CA THR A 21 -24.72 12.56 -35.95
C THR A 21 -24.60 13.36 -34.66
N LEU A 22 -23.91 14.50 -34.72
CA LEU A 22 -23.81 15.47 -33.62
C LEU A 22 -25.17 16.15 -33.42
N VAL A 23 -26.06 15.50 -32.68
CA VAL A 23 -27.27 16.11 -32.12
C VAL A 23 -26.86 16.83 -30.85
N ALA A 24 -27.30 18.08 -30.68
CA ALA A 24 -27.12 18.89 -29.47
C ALA A 24 -27.04 18.03 -28.20
N GLY A 25 -25.85 17.98 -27.59
CA GLY A 25 -25.40 16.88 -26.75
C GLY A 25 -26.34 16.58 -25.59
N LEU A 26 -27.10 15.49 -25.70
CA LEU A 26 -27.76 14.86 -24.56
C LEU A 26 -26.68 14.52 -23.53
N LYS A 27 -26.70 15.23 -22.40
CA LYS A 27 -25.82 14.92 -21.27
C LYS A 27 -26.19 13.52 -20.79
N TYR A 28 -25.27 12.57 -20.95
CA TYR A 28 -25.42 11.25 -20.37
C TYR A 28 -25.12 11.34 -18.88
N PHE A 29 -26.14 11.22 -18.04
CA PHE A 29 -26.00 11.10 -16.60
C PHE A 29 -26.01 9.61 -16.26
N PRO A 30 -24.86 9.01 -15.91
CA PRO A 30 -24.86 7.61 -15.49
C PRO A 30 -25.71 7.46 -14.22
N PRO A 31 -26.38 6.31 -14.03
CA PRO A 31 -27.10 6.06 -12.81
C PRO A 31 -26.15 6.13 -11.60
N PRO A 32 -26.61 6.64 -10.45
CA PRO A 32 -25.77 6.73 -9.26
C PRO A 32 -25.36 5.33 -8.79
N LYS A 33 -24.15 5.21 -8.20
CA LYS A 33 -23.67 3.95 -7.63
C LYS A 33 -24.56 3.52 -6.45
N ASN A 34 -24.94 2.24 -6.40
CA ASN A 34 -25.74 1.68 -5.31
C ASN A 34 -24.83 1.16 -4.17
N TYR A 35 -25.13 1.54 -2.93
CA TYR A 35 -24.38 1.19 -1.71
C TYR A 35 -25.21 0.43 -0.67
N ASP A 36 -26.35 -0.15 -1.04
CA ASP A 36 -27.29 -0.79 -0.10
C ASP A 36 -26.75 -2.08 0.52
N HIS A 37 -25.79 -2.73 -0.15
CA HIS A 37 -25.11 -3.91 0.37
C HIS A 37 -24.10 -3.62 1.49
N ILE A 38 -23.84 -2.35 1.79
CA ILE A 38 -22.83 -1.95 2.78
C ILE A 38 -23.49 -1.70 4.12
N GLU A 39 -23.23 -2.61 5.05
CA GLU A 39 -23.62 -2.47 6.45
C GLU A 39 -22.58 -1.63 7.20
N ILE A 40 -23.06 -0.60 7.91
CA ILE A 40 -22.20 0.26 8.71
C ILE A 40 -22.04 -0.39 10.09
N PRO A 41 -20.80 -0.67 10.55
CA PRO A 41 -20.57 -1.26 11.86
C PRO A 41 -20.93 -0.27 12.97
N GLU A 42 -21.20 -0.79 14.17
CA GLU A 42 -21.51 0.04 15.35
C GLU A 42 -20.38 1.03 15.69
N ARG A 43 -19.12 0.62 15.46
CA ARG A 43 -17.94 1.46 15.70
C ARG A 43 -17.37 1.96 14.38
N GLN A 44 -17.66 3.21 14.05
CA GLN A 44 -17.25 3.80 12.78
C GLN A 44 -15.86 4.46 12.82
N ARG A 45 -15.41 4.87 14.02
CA ARG A 45 -14.12 5.55 14.20
C ARG A 45 -12.99 4.54 14.38
N LEU A 46 -11.80 4.91 13.91
CA LEU A 46 -10.58 4.15 14.16
C LEU A 46 -10.35 3.97 15.66
N ARG A 47 -10.03 2.73 16.04
CA ARG A 47 -9.62 2.39 17.41
C ARG A 47 -8.34 3.15 17.77
N VAL A 48 -8.28 3.63 19.01
CA VAL A 48 -7.05 4.18 19.61
C VAL A 48 -6.11 3.03 19.94
N TYR A 49 -4.87 3.12 19.52
CA TYR A 49 -3.84 2.13 19.84
C TYR A 49 -2.97 2.60 20.99
N ASP A 50 -2.59 1.69 21.88
CA ASP A 50 -1.69 2.00 22.98
C ASP A 50 -0.27 2.27 22.46
N LYS A 51 0.45 3.18 23.11
CA LYS A 51 1.86 3.47 22.79
C LYS A 51 2.79 2.31 23.14
N VAL A 52 2.43 1.56 24.19
CA VAL A 52 3.20 0.43 24.72
C VAL A 52 2.29 -0.79 24.74
N PRO A 53 2.74 -1.94 24.19
CA PRO A 53 1.96 -3.17 24.27
C PRO A 53 1.85 -3.63 25.73
N GLN A 54 0.70 -4.19 26.09
CA GLN A 54 0.44 -4.68 27.44
C GLN A 54 1.08 -6.05 27.64
N TYR A 55 1.91 -6.17 28.67
CA TYR A 55 2.54 -7.42 29.10
C TYR A 55 1.98 -7.82 30.47
N PRO A 56 1.94 -9.12 30.81
CA PRO A 56 1.57 -9.54 32.14
C PRO A 56 2.53 -8.95 33.18
N PRO A 57 2.07 -8.59 34.40
CA PRO A 57 2.87 -7.85 35.39
C PRO A 57 4.24 -8.47 35.70
N ASN A 58 4.34 -9.79 35.63
CA ASN A 58 5.56 -10.54 35.98
C ASN A 58 6.58 -10.63 34.83
N LEU A 59 6.22 -10.21 33.61
CA LEU A 59 7.08 -10.33 32.44
C LEU A 59 7.75 -9.00 32.11
N LYS A 60 9.09 -8.97 32.16
CA LYS A 60 9.86 -7.84 31.64
C LYS A 60 9.74 -7.81 30.11
N PRO A 61 9.42 -6.64 29.50
CA PRO A 61 9.31 -6.55 28.05
C PRO A 61 10.59 -7.00 27.34
N PRO A 62 10.51 -7.97 26.39
CA PRO A 62 11.69 -8.55 25.76
C PRO A 62 12.36 -7.54 24.82
N LYS A 63 13.69 -7.47 24.85
CA LYS A 63 14.47 -6.63 23.92
C LYS A 63 14.74 -7.37 22.61
N MET A 64 14.28 -6.87 21.47
CA MET A 64 14.45 -7.52 20.16
C MET A 64 15.62 -6.96 19.34
N GLN A 65 16.32 -7.79 18.56
CA GLN A 65 17.22 -7.28 17.51
C GLN A 65 16.41 -6.44 16.48
N LYS A 66 17.03 -5.47 15.82
CA LYS A 66 16.34 -4.56 14.89
C LYS A 66 15.62 -5.27 13.72
N ARG A 67 16.07 -6.46 13.31
CA ARG A 67 15.49 -7.31 12.24
C ARG A 67 14.92 -6.51 11.05
N LEU A 68 15.80 -5.87 10.28
CA LEU A 68 15.42 -5.02 9.14
C LEU A 68 14.63 -5.75 8.04
N ARG A 69 14.75 -7.09 7.98
CA ARG A 69 13.97 -7.96 7.08
C ARG A 69 12.45 -7.78 7.17
N TYR A 70 11.92 -7.27 8.28
CA TYR A 70 10.48 -7.06 8.43
C TYR A 70 9.93 -5.92 7.56
N MET A 71 10.79 -5.06 7.01
CA MET A 71 10.39 -3.98 6.10
C MET A 71 10.82 -4.24 4.66
N ARG A 72 11.70 -5.23 4.44
CA ARG A 72 12.27 -5.50 3.11
C ARG A 72 11.32 -6.39 2.31
N GLY A 73 11.15 -6.05 1.03
CA GLY A 73 10.40 -6.83 0.06
C GLY A 73 8.89 -6.57 0.07
N PRO A 74 8.14 -7.40 -0.67
CA PRO A 74 6.69 -7.32 -0.75
C PRO A 74 6.01 -7.89 0.49
N GLU A 75 4.84 -7.36 0.77
CA GLU A 75 3.83 -7.94 1.63
C GLU A 75 3.13 -9.09 0.91
N GLU A 76 3.01 -10.24 1.58
CA GLU A 76 2.47 -11.47 0.99
C GLU A 76 0.98 -11.66 1.29
N VAL A 77 0.48 -11.16 2.43
CA VAL A 77 -0.86 -11.52 2.95
C VAL A 77 -1.86 -10.37 2.84
N HIS A 78 -1.53 -9.19 3.37
CA HIS A 78 -2.52 -8.10 3.52
C HIS A 78 -2.37 -7.05 2.43
N THR A 79 -2.48 -7.51 1.19
CA THR A 79 -2.31 -6.70 -0.03
C THR A 79 -3.65 -6.31 -0.67
N THR A 80 -4.73 -7.03 -0.36
CA THR A 80 -6.08 -6.80 -0.89
C THR A 80 -6.98 -6.05 0.09
N LEU A 81 -7.90 -5.23 -0.45
CA LEU A 81 -8.88 -4.49 0.35
C LEU A 81 -9.96 -5.46 0.84
N GLN A 82 -10.18 -5.52 2.15
CA GLN A 82 -11.19 -6.40 2.74
C GLN A 82 -12.60 -5.86 2.50
N LEU A 83 -12.76 -4.55 2.62
CA LEU A 83 -14.02 -3.87 2.33
C LEU A 83 -14.28 -3.70 0.82
N LYS A 84 -13.30 -3.97 -0.05
CA LYS A 84 -13.36 -3.75 -1.51
C LYS A 84 -13.77 -2.33 -1.92
N GLN A 85 -13.43 -1.34 -1.09
CA GLN A 85 -13.75 0.08 -1.34
C GLN A 85 -12.47 0.90 -1.45
N TYR A 86 -12.02 1.49 -0.33
CA TYR A 86 -10.95 2.48 -0.33
C TYR A 86 -9.96 2.23 0.81
N GLY A 87 -8.72 2.65 0.62
CA GLY A 87 -7.70 2.53 1.65
C GLY A 87 -6.40 3.25 1.33
N VAL A 88 -5.43 3.10 2.22
CA VAL A 88 -4.05 3.57 2.00
C VAL A 88 -3.13 2.35 1.87
N ARG A 89 -2.44 2.25 0.73
CA ARG A 89 -1.46 1.20 0.44
C ARG A 89 -0.05 1.73 0.60
N ALA A 90 0.81 1.00 1.30
CA ALA A 90 2.24 1.30 1.37
C ALA A 90 2.91 0.88 0.06
N THR A 91 3.68 1.76 -0.58
CA THR A 91 4.53 1.43 -1.74
C THR A 91 5.99 1.23 -1.33
N GLY A 92 6.39 1.74 -0.17
CA GLY A 92 7.71 1.51 0.44
C GLY A 92 7.62 0.79 1.79
N GLY A 93 8.72 0.15 2.19
CA GLY A 93 8.87 -0.41 3.53
C GLY A 93 9.31 0.63 4.57
N GLY A 94 8.86 0.50 5.82
CA GLY A 94 9.23 1.43 6.88
C GLY A 94 8.69 1.07 8.26
N ARG A 95 8.95 1.94 9.24
CA ARG A 95 8.46 1.80 10.62
C ARG A 95 7.42 2.85 10.95
N MET A 96 6.23 2.42 11.38
CA MET A 96 5.26 3.31 11.98
C MET A 96 5.45 3.37 13.49
N LYS A 97 5.71 4.58 14.01
CA LYS A 97 5.63 4.89 15.44
C LYS A 97 4.19 5.19 15.83
N HIS A 98 3.89 5.10 17.12
CA HIS A 98 2.58 5.48 17.69
C HIS A 98 2.10 6.87 17.24
N GLU A 99 2.99 7.86 17.14
CA GLU A 99 2.68 9.21 16.66
C GLU A 99 2.05 9.24 15.26
N HIS A 100 2.49 8.35 14.36
CA HIS A 100 1.93 8.26 13.01
C HIS A 100 0.51 7.66 13.02
N PHE A 101 0.23 6.72 13.94
CA PHE A 101 -1.12 6.20 14.15
C PHE A 101 -2.06 7.28 14.68
N GLU A 102 -1.62 8.06 15.67
CA GLU A 102 -2.41 9.18 16.21
C GLU A 102 -2.63 10.27 15.17
N MET A 103 -1.61 10.60 14.38
CA MET A 103 -1.75 11.54 13.27
C MET A 103 -2.83 11.09 12.28
N ALA A 104 -2.76 9.84 11.80
CA ALA A 104 -3.73 9.30 10.86
C ALA A 104 -5.13 9.21 11.49
N ARG A 105 -5.24 8.77 12.75
CA ARG A 105 -6.51 8.74 13.51
C ARG A 105 -7.14 10.13 13.64
N LEU A 106 -6.34 11.17 13.92
CA LEU A 106 -6.81 12.55 14.01
C LEU A 106 -7.28 13.09 12.66
N VAL A 107 -6.57 12.78 11.57
CA VAL A 107 -7.00 13.16 10.21
C VAL A 107 -8.34 12.51 9.87
N VAL A 108 -8.48 11.20 10.11
CA VAL A 108 -9.75 10.49 9.92
C VAL A 108 -10.84 11.08 10.80
N ALA A 109 -10.58 11.29 12.08
CA ALA A 109 -11.56 11.86 13.00
C ALA A 109 -12.08 13.25 12.61
N ARG A 110 -11.31 14.03 11.83
CA ARG A 110 -11.71 15.37 11.36
C ARG A 110 -12.49 15.33 10.05
N LYS A 111 -12.21 14.36 9.17
CA LYS A 111 -12.75 14.32 7.81
C LYS A 111 -13.81 13.23 7.57
N LEU A 112 -13.94 12.26 8.48
CA LEU A 112 -14.83 11.12 8.32
C LEU A 112 -16.27 11.45 8.75
N ASP A 113 -17.22 11.27 7.83
CA ASP A 113 -18.65 11.39 8.13
C ASP A 113 -19.22 10.11 8.76
N MET A 114 -19.33 10.10 10.10
CA MET A 114 -19.70 8.91 10.88
C MET A 114 -21.08 8.31 10.53
N LYS A 115 -21.98 9.08 9.91
CA LYS A 115 -23.31 8.59 9.52
C LYS A 115 -23.27 7.71 8.27
N ARG A 116 -22.31 7.95 7.38
CA ARG A 116 -22.21 7.30 6.06
C ARG A 116 -20.98 6.41 5.94
N MET A 117 -19.92 6.72 6.69
CA MET A 117 -18.58 6.19 6.53
C MET A 117 -18.04 5.62 7.83
N PHE A 118 -17.14 4.65 7.71
CA PHE A 118 -16.37 4.09 8.81
C PHE A 118 -14.94 3.78 8.36
N ALA A 119 -14.02 3.73 9.32
CA ALA A 119 -12.61 3.45 9.05
C ALA A 119 -12.06 2.37 9.99
N ILE A 120 -11.26 1.47 9.44
CA ILE A 120 -10.70 0.30 10.14
C ILE A 120 -9.19 0.24 9.93
N TRP A 121 -8.46 -0.11 10.99
CA TRP A 121 -7.03 -0.42 10.90
C TRP A 121 -6.84 -1.81 10.30
N ARG A 122 -5.97 -1.92 9.28
CA ARG A 122 -5.52 -3.20 8.71
C ARG A 122 -4.17 -3.66 9.26
N ILE A 123 -3.57 -2.86 10.14
CA ILE A 123 -2.26 -3.11 10.75
C ILE A 123 -2.37 -3.21 12.26
N ASP A 124 -1.46 -3.98 12.83
CA ASP A 124 -1.34 -4.20 14.26
C ASP A 124 -0.82 -2.96 15.00
N PRO A 125 -1.18 -2.80 16.29
CA PRO A 125 -0.58 -1.77 17.13
C PRO A 125 0.94 -1.93 17.24
N PRO A 126 1.67 -0.87 17.67
CA PRO A 126 3.12 -0.92 17.83
C PRO A 126 3.58 -2.05 18.76
N TRP A 127 4.32 -3.01 18.20
CA TRP A 127 4.77 -4.20 18.94
C TRP A 127 6.30 -4.40 18.92
N GLN A 128 7.00 -3.91 17.90
CA GLN A 128 8.45 -4.10 17.78
C GLN A 128 9.19 -3.11 18.71
N PRO A 129 9.94 -3.57 19.72
CA PRO A 129 10.67 -2.68 20.63
C PRO A 129 11.93 -2.10 19.96
N ILE A 130 12.10 -0.78 20.04
CA ILE A 130 13.30 -0.08 19.61
C ILE A 130 14.10 0.35 20.84
N THR A 131 15.33 -0.13 20.95
CA THR A 131 16.23 0.22 22.06
C THR A 131 17.15 1.38 21.70
N LYS A 132 17.37 2.29 22.65
CA LYS A 132 18.30 3.42 22.53
C LYS A 132 19.22 3.44 23.75
N LYS A 133 20.51 3.75 23.55
CA LYS A 133 21.44 4.03 24.65
C LYS A 133 21.34 5.51 25.02
N GLY A 134 21.62 5.84 26.28
CA GLY A 134 21.70 7.23 26.72
C GLY A 134 22.72 8.01 25.88
N GLN A 135 22.44 9.29 25.64
CA GLN A 135 23.39 10.18 24.97
C GLN A 135 24.67 10.31 25.82
N GLY A 136 25.84 10.36 25.16
CA GLY A 136 27.15 10.47 25.83
C GLY A 136 27.75 9.16 26.36
N GLN A 137 27.05 8.03 26.24
CA GLN A 137 27.59 6.73 26.66
C GLN A 137 28.56 6.14 25.64
N ARG A 138 29.62 5.47 26.13
CA ARG A 138 30.59 4.77 25.28
C ARG A 138 29.98 3.52 24.62
N MET A 139 30.67 3.02 23.58
CA MET A 139 30.35 1.73 22.97
C MET A 139 30.60 0.58 23.97
N GLY A 140 29.87 -0.54 23.82
CA GLY A 140 29.91 -1.65 24.80
C GLY A 140 28.86 -1.52 25.92
N GLY A 141 28.99 -2.29 27.01
CA GLY A 141 28.06 -2.23 28.16
C GLY A 141 26.66 -2.82 27.89
N GLY A 142 26.54 -3.71 26.90
CA GLY A 142 25.28 -4.38 26.58
C GLY A 142 24.27 -3.49 25.82
N LYS A 143 23.00 -3.92 25.87
CA LYS A 143 21.90 -3.32 25.09
C LYS A 143 21.11 -2.32 25.93
N GLY A 144 20.85 -1.14 25.35
CA GLY A 144 20.09 -0.06 26.00
C GLY A 144 18.65 -0.42 26.40
N ALA A 145 17.98 0.52 27.07
CA ALA A 145 16.57 0.41 27.40
C ALA A 145 15.69 0.54 26.15
N ILE A 146 14.43 0.08 26.24
CA ILE A 146 13.44 0.26 25.19
C ILE A 146 12.96 1.72 25.24
N ASP A 147 13.06 2.42 24.12
CA ASP A 147 12.70 3.83 23.97
C ASP A 147 11.24 3.98 23.51
N HIS A 148 10.88 3.26 22.44
CA HIS A 148 9.52 3.22 21.90
C HIS A 148 9.25 1.92 21.15
N TYR A 149 7.98 1.70 20.81
CA TYR A 149 7.52 0.59 19.97
C TYR A 149 7.14 1.08 18.58
N VAL A 150 7.33 0.21 17.59
CA VAL A 150 6.98 0.47 16.19
C VAL A 150 6.28 -0.71 15.56
N THR A 151 5.54 -0.47 14.48
CA THR A 151 5.05 -1.52 13.58
C THR A 151 5.87 -1.48 12.30
N PRO A 152 6.63 -2.53 11.96
CA PRO A 152 7.31 -2.62 10.67
C PRO A 152 6.29 -2.93 9.56
N ILE A 153 6.45 -2.27 8.42
CA ILE A 153 5.56 -2.36 7.26
C ILE A 153 6.39 -2.68 6.02
N LYS A 154 5.89 -3.58 5.18
CA LYS A 154 6.45 -3.92 3.87
C LYS A 154 5.72 -3.20 2.74
N SER A 155 6.35 -3.17 1.56
CA SER A 155 5.71 -2.65 0.34
C SER A 155 4.53 -3.53 -0.06
N GLY A 156 3.41 -2.92 -0.43
CA GLY A 156 2.17 -3.59 -0.78
C GLY A 156 1.15 -3.71 0.36
N ARG A 157 1.56 -3.48 1.61
CA ARG A 157 0.68 -3.59 2.79
C ARG A 157 -0.39 -2.50 2.79
N ILE A 158 -1.65 -2.89 3.00
CA ILE A 158 -2.73 -1.92 3.28
C ILE A 158 -2.68 -1.54 4.76
N ILE A 159 -2.69 -0.24 5.03
CA ILE A 159 -2.51 0.36 6.36
C ILE A 159 -3.86 0.53 7.05
N LEU A 160 -4.77 1.21 6.37
CA LEU A 160 -6.12 1.48 6.84
C LEU A 160 -7.08 1.36 5.67
N GLU A 161 -8.32 1.05 6.01
CA GLU A 161 -9.43 1.03 5.07
C GLU A 161 -10.51 1.98 5.52
N VAL A 162 -11.20 2.53 4.53
CA VAL A 162 -12.38 3.34 4.71
C VAL A 162 -13.48 2.73 3.87
N GLY A 163 -14.61 2.46 4.52
CA GLY A 163 -15.80 1.97 3.86
C GLY A 163 -17.03 2.79 4.21
N GLY A 164 -18.14 2.48 3.55
CA GLY A 164 -19.41 3.17 3.71
C GLY A 164 -20.04 3.59 2.39
N LYS A 165 -21.15 4.32 2.49
CA LYS A 165 -21.92 4.85 1.35
C LYS A 165 -21.28 6.15 0.84
N CYS A 166 -20.07 6.05 0.29
CA CYS A 166 -19.23 7.19 -0.13
C CYS A 166 -18.55 6.93 -1.48
N GLU A 167 -18.24 8.01 -2.18
CA GLU A 167 -17.48 7.97 -3.43
C GLU A 167 -16.00 8.24 -3.20
N TYR A 168 -15.14 7.73 -4.10
CA TYR A 168 -13.69 7.90 -3.97
C TYR A 168 -13.26 9.36 -3.85
N ALA A 169 -13.94 10.28 -4.55
CA ALA A 169 -13.65 11.70 -4.51
C ALA A 169 -13.81 12.31 -3.09
N GLU A 170 -14.82 11.87 -2.33
CA GLU A 170 -15.07 12.32 -0.95
C GLU A 170 -13.93 11.86 -0.01
N VAL A 171 -13.38 10.66 -0.24
CA VAL A 171 -12.37 10.04 0.63
C VAL A 171 -10.94 10.37 0.21
N HIS A 172 -10.71 10.67 -1.07
CA HIS A 172 -9.39 10.84 -1.67
C HIS A 172 -8.53 11.85 -0.92
N ASP A 173 -9.08 13.02 -0.60
CA ASP A 173 -8.35 14.08 0.10
C ASP A 173 -7.99 13.73 1.54
N MET A 174 -8.74 12.83 2.18
CA MET A 174 -8.39 12.32 3.50
C MET A 174 -7.24 11.32 3.38
N LEU A 175 -7.36 10.36 2.46
CA LEU A 175 -6.35 9.30 2.25
C LEU A 175 -5.01 9.88 1.76
N ARG A 176 -5.06 10.88 0.87
CA ARG A 176 -3.88 11.57 0.35
C ARG A 176 -3.08 12.26 1.46
N ILE A 177 -3.75 13.01 2.34
CA ILE A 177 -3.09 13.67 3.47
C ILE A 177 -2.43 12.64 4.40
N ILE A 178 -3.09 11.49 4.61
CA ILE A 178 -2.50 10.42 5.43
C ILE A 178 -1.27 9.86 4.74
N SER A 179 -1.36 9.52 3.44
CA SER A 179 -0.24 8.94 2.70
C SER A 179 1.00 9.85 2.65
N GLU A 180 0.81 11.16 2.49
CA GLU A 180 1.92 12.13 2.45
C GLU A 180 2.62 12.29 3.81
N ARG A 181 1.90 12.07 4.92
CA ARG A 181 2.44 12.23 6.28
C ARG A 181 3.04 10.96 6.86
N LEU A 182 2.92 9.83 6.17
CA LEU A 182 3.54 8.58 6.59
C LEU A 182 5.07 8.63 6.39
N PRO A 183 5.84 7.90 7.21
CA PRO A 183 7.30 7.93 7.15
C PRO A 183 7.90 7.17 5.94
N PHE A 184 7.06 6.62 5.07
CA PHE A 184 7.43 5.88 3.87
C PHE A 184 6.45 6.22 2.75
N LYS A 185 6.82 5.89 1.51
CA LYS A 185 5.95 6.13 0.35
C LYS A 185 4.68 5.30 0.47
N ALA A 186 3.55 5.98 0.36
CA ALA A 186 2.23 5.39 0.38
C ALA A 186 1.35 6.10 -0.65
N GLU A 187 0.25 5.46 -1.01
CA GLU A 187 -0.70 5.99 -1.99
C GLU A 187 -2.15 5.71 -1.55
N PRO A 188 -3.08 6.62 -1.86
CA PRO A 188 -4.51 6.35 -1.75
C PRO A 188 -4.92 5.37 -2.86
N VAL A 189 -5.75 4.39 -2.51
CA VAL A 189 -6.20 3.35 -3.45
C VAL A 189 -7.69 3.09 -3.31
N SER A 190 -8.32 2.74 -4.44
CA SER A 190 -9.62 2.08 -4.51
C SER A 190 -9.45 0.67 -5.10
N GLU A 191 -10.46 -0.18 -4.96
CA GLU A 191 -10.46 -1.51 -5.60
C GLU A 191 -10.25 -1.40 -7.12
N GLU A 192 -11.01 -0.50 -7.78
CA GLU A 192 -10.89 -0.22 -9.22
C GLU A 192 -9.45 0.18 -9.59
N ILE A 193 -8.79 1.04 -8.79
CA ILE A 193 -7.41 1.47 -9.03
C ILE A 193 -6.42 0.31 -8.83
N LEU A 194 -6.65 -0.57 -7.84
CA LEU A 194 -5.78 -1.73 -7.61
C LEU A 194 -5.89 -2.74 -8.76
N GLU A 195 -7.09 -3.01 -9.25
CA GLU A 195 -7.33 -3.88 -10.40
C GLU A 195 -6.69 -3.30 -11.67
N GLN A 196 -6.87 -1.99 -11.92
CA GLN A 196 -6.24 -1.29 -13.04
C GLN A 196 -4.71 -1.39 -12.99
N LYS A 197 -4.09 -1.15 -11.83
CA LYS A 197 -2.65 -1.28 -11.66
C LYS A 197 -2.15 -2.70 -11.87
N ALA A 198 -2.90 -3.70 -11.38
CA ALA A 198 -2.55 -5.10 -11.58
C ALA A 198 -2.69 -5.51 -13.06
N ALA A 199 -3.70 -5.01 -13.77
CA ALA A 199 -3.85 -5.22 -15.21
C ALA A 199 -2.76 -4.50 -16.01
N GLU A 200 -2.41 -3.28 -15.63
CA GLU A 200 -1.32 -2.50 -16.23
C GLU A 200 0.03 -3.20 -16.04
N GLU A 201 0.34 -3.71 -14.84
CA GLU A 201 1.58 -4.46 -14.60
C GLU A 201 1.64 -5.73 -15.49
N LYS A 202 0.54 -6.49 -15.60
CA LYS A 202 0.47 -7.66 -16.50
C LYS A 202 0.65 -7.28 -17.96
N TRP A 203 -0.04 -6.23 -18.41
CA TRP A 203 0.07 -5.74 -19.77
C TRP A 203 1.50 -5.28 -20.08
N LEU A 204 2.15 -4.56 -19.17
CA LEU A 204 3.54 -4.15 -19.31
C LEU A 204 4.49 -5.36 -19.38
N GLU A 205 4.24 -6.42 -18.60
CA GLU A 205 5.03 -7.65 -18.64
C GLU A 205 4.85 -8.40 -19.98
N GLU A 206 3.62 -8.48 -20.51
CA GLU A 206 3.30 -9.14 -21.78
C GLU A 206 3.79 -8.36 -23.01
N ASN A 207 3.67 -7.02 -22.96
CA ASN A 207 4.06 -6.12 -24.05
C ASN A 207 5.53 -5.70 -23.98
N ASN A 208 6.30 -6.21 -23.02
CA ASN A 208 7.71 -5.90 -22.90
C ASN A 208 8.48 -6.44 -24.12
N GLN A 209 8.94 -5.52 -24.98
CA GLN A 209 9.75 -5.85 -26.17
C GLN A 209 11.18 -6.28 -25.82
N ASN A 210 11.67 -5.93 -24.63
CA ASN A 210 13.04 -6.26 -24.24
C ASN A 210 13.15 -7.73 -23.80
N GLU A 211 13.90 -8.50 -24.60
CA GLU A 211 14.20 -9.91 -24.35
C GLU A 211 14.99 -10.12 -23.04
N TYR A 212 15.88 -9.18 -22.71
CA TYR A 212 16.72 -9.25 -21.52
C TYR A 212 16.02 -8.64 -20.31
N THR A 213 15.01 -9.35 -19.81
CA THR A 213 14.37 -8.99 -18.54
C THR A 213 15.33 -9.17 -17.37
N MET A 214 15.16 -8.39 -16.30
CA MET A 214 15.97 -8.54 -15.08
C MET A 214 15.85 -9.97 -14.52
N LYS A 215 14.66 -10.56 -14.61
CA LYS A 215 14.43 -11.97 -14.25
C LYS A 215 15.33 -12.92 -15.05
N TYR A 216 15.38 -12.76 -16.37
CA TYR A 216 16.19 -13.58 -17.26
C TYR A 216 17.70 -13.42 -17.00
N ILE A 217 18.18 -12.18 -16.86
CA ILE A 217 19.60 -11.86 -16.58
C ILE A 217 20.05 -12.54 -15.29
N ILE A 218 19.25 -12.42 -14.23
CA ILE A 218 19.56 -12.98 -12.91
C ILE A 218 19.46 -14.50 -12.93
N GLN A 219 18.46 -15.11 -13.58
CA GLN A 219 18.36 -16.58 -13.61
C GLN A 219 19.53 -17.24 -14.34
N ASN A 220 20.02 -16.63 -15.42
CA ASN A 220 21.11 -17.17 -16.25
C ASN A 220 22.52 -16.73 -15.80
N ASN A 221 22.64 -16.00 -14.67
CA ASN A 221 23.92 -15.44 -14.20
C ASN A 221 24.69 -14.69 -15.30
N MET A 222 23.97 -13.93 -16.13
CA MET A 222 24.59 -13.23 -17.25
C MET A 222 25.62 -12.23 -16.75
N GLY A 223 26.79 -12.20 -17.39
CA GLY A 223 27.89 -11.33 -16.99
C GLY A 223 28.46 -11.62 -15.58
N GLY A 224 28.14 -12.77 -14.98
CA GLY A 224 28.56 -13.09 -13.62
C GLY A 224 27.89 -12.23 -12.54
N CYS A 225 26.69 -11.71 -12.81
CA CYS A 225 25.96 -10.78 -11.95
C CYS A 225 25.70 -11.31 -10.53
N HIS A 226 25.66 -12.63 -10.32
CA HIS A 226 25.48 -13.25 -8.99
C HIS A 226 26.55 -12.84 -7.98
N LYS A 227 27.75 -12.47 -8.45
CA LYS A 227 28.84 -11.99 -7.56
C LYS A 227 28.50 -10.68 -6.86
N MET A 228 27.64 -9.87 -7.48
CA MET A 228 27.31 -8.51 -7.01
C MET A 228 25.90 -8.42 -6.39
N LEU A 229 25.04 -9.40 -6.65
CA LEU A 229 23.65 -9.42 -6.19
C LEU A 229 23.51 -10.13 -4.85
N SER A 230 22.57 -9.67 -4.01
CA SER A 230 22.24 -10.36 -2.76
C SER A 230 21.20 -11.47 -2.99
N PRO A 231 21.08 -12.45 -2.08
CA PRO A 231 20.06 -13.51 -2.19
C PRO A 231 18.61 -13.00 -2.31
N PHE A 232 18.32 -11.79 -1.83
CA PHE A 232 16.99 -11.20 -1.95
C PHE A 232 16.72 -10.64 -3.35
N ASP A 233 17.76 -10.21 -4.04
CA ASP A 233 17.67 -9.74 -5.43
C ASP A 233 17.38 -10.89 -6.37
N HIS A 234 17.86 -12.11 -6.05
CA HIS A 234 17.43 -13.34 -6.70
C HIS A 234 15.96 -13.67 -6.44
N LYS A 235 15.47 -13.40 -5.23
CA LYS A 235 14.07 -13.69 -4.86
C LYS A 235 13.08 -12.76 -5.56
N TRP A 236 13.42 -11.49 -5.70
CA TRP A 236 12.49 -10.45 -6.17
C TRP A 236 12.93 -9.72 -7.43
N TYR A 237 13.96 -10.20 -8.11
CA TYR A 237 14.48 -9.66 -9.38
C TYR A 237 14.68 -8.14 -9.35
N THR A 238 15.30 -7.66 -8.27
CA THR A 238 15.54 -6.23 -7.96
C THR A 238 14.32 -5.32 -7.99
N LYS A 239 13.08 -5.85 -7.95
CA LYS A 239 11.86 -5.02 -7.81
C LYS A 239 11.82 -4.29 -6.46
N TYR A 240 12.50 -4.81 -5.43
CA TYR A 240 12.58 -4.22 -4.10
C TYR A 240 14.03 -4.08 -3.66
N LEU A 241 14.49 -2.84 -3.48
CA LEU A 241 15.81 -2.49 -3.00
C LEU A 241 15.80 -2.24 -1.48
#